data_AF-A0A524G623-F1
#
_entry.id   AF-A0A524G623-F1
#
_cell.length_a   1.000
_cell.length_b   1.000
_cell.length_c   1.000
_cell.angle_alpha   90.00
_cell.angle_beta   90.00
_cell.angle_gamma   90.00
#
_symmetry.space_group_name_H-M   'P 1'
#
loop_
_entity.id
_entity.type
_entity.pdbx_description
1 polymer ?
#
loop_
_entity_poly.entity_id
_entity_poly.type
_entity_poly.pdbx_seq_one_letter_code
_entity_poly.pdbx_strand_id
1 'polypeptide(L)'
;MYVKIRQDGALGIGRGTVGDAEITMGTGEAHMVAAALEKLAQTARNHKQTYIKTTTVGGGNKIDFVRADDGTITIAGDRQTYICTEPEIRELAKKLRNMPQLEVAPPSDYVQKIAPNDGMCLLLSNGGQSFRLRLPEAALLKTAIRSSIDSRYFDETIAIGQRKLIVSRTSDLKWQLRSGESTVKFTAFEIEALVTGLHNGILDVLMDLVKSFGSDDISDIRVKSVLQRIEQDTLKVFIEDKSAKGIAKELTKRTKSIVGIGEFADVRADRFIDMCSYVFAKLDTKWIEPLFDLFASAFVAAL
;
A
#
# COMPACT_ATOMS: atom_id res chain seq x y z
N MET A 1 20.67 1.43 28.66
CA MET A 1 20.23 1.27 27.26
C MET A 1 18.97 2.10 27.02
N TYR A 2 18.80 2.66 25.83
CA TYR A 2 17.58 3.38 25.44
C TYR A 2 16.96 2.76 24.18
N VAL A 3 15.66 3.03 24.00
CA VAL A 3 14.87 2.69 22.83
C VAL A 3 14.22 3.98 22.35
N LYS A 4 14.25 4.25 21.05
CA LYS A 4 13.53 5.39 20.45
C LYS A 4 12.84 4.98 19.15
N ILE A 5 11.72 5.63 18.85
CA ILE A 5 11.17 5.62 17.49
C ILE A 5 11.92 6.72 16.72
N ARG A 6 12.60 6.32 15.65
CA ARG A 6 13.38 7.20 14.78
C ARG A 6 12.45 7.94 13.82
N GLN A 7 12.95 9.03 13.25
CA GLN A 7 12.21 9.80 12.24
C GLN A 7 11.89 8.99 10.98
N ASP A 8 12.67 7.95 10.69
CA ASP A 8 12.43 7.01 9.60
C ASP A 8 11.30 6.00 9.89
N GLY A 9 10.73 6.01 11.10
CA GLY A 9 9.68 5.08 11.54
C GLY A 9 10.24 3.79 12.13
N ALA A 10 11.56 3.59 12.10
CA ALA A 10 12.21 2.45 12.73
C ALA A 10 12.31 2.61 14.24
N LEU A 11 12.56 1.51 14.91
CA LEU A 11 12.97 1.46 16.29
C LEU A 11 14.50 1.40 16.39
N GLY A 12 15.11 2.34 17.11
CA GLY A 12 16.53 2.36 17.40
C GLY A 12 16.81 1.89 18.83
N ILE A 13 17.76 0.97 19.00
CA ILE A 13 18.36 0.61 20.28
C ILE A 13 19.74 1.27 20.35
N GLY A 14 19.99 2.01 21.43
CA GLY A 14 21.29 2.62 21.68
C GLY A 14 21.72 2.57 23.14
N ARG A 15 22.96 2.98 23.38
CA ARG A 15 23.59 3.05 24.70
C ARG A 15 24.11 4.46 24.97
N GLY A 16 23.94 4.95 26.19
CA GLY A 16 24.36 6.30 26.57
C GLY A 16 23.38 7.37 26.07
N THR A 17 23.90 8.38 25.38
CA THR A 17 23.13 9.52 24.87
C THR A 17 22.42 9.17 23.56
N VAL A 18 21.23 9.72 23.36
CA VAL A 18 20.48 9.59 22.11
C VAL A 18 21.29 10.14 20.94
N GLY A 19 21.46 9.33 19.88
CA GLY A 19 22.27 9.69 18.71
C GLY A 19 22.01 8.77 17.51
N ASP A 20 22.92 8.77 16.53
CA ASP A 20 22.76 8.01 15.28
C ASP A 20 23.43 6.63 15.28
N ALA A 21 24.26 6.36 16.28
CA ALA A 21 24.89 5.07 16.50
C ALA A 21 23.91 4.11 17.19
N GLU A 22 23.01 3.52 16.40
CA GLU A 22 21.91 2.67 16.87
C GLU A 22 21.85 1.34 16.12
N ILE A 23 21.42 0.29 16.82
CA ILE A 23 20.92 -0.93 16.18
C ILE A 23 19.46 -0.69 15.86
N THR A 24 19.10 -0.71 14.58
CA THR A 24 17.76 -0.37 14.10
C THR A 24 16.95 -1.61 13.73
N MET A 25 15.65 -1.57 13.94
CA MET A 25 14.71 -2.62 13.56
C MET A 25 13.35 -2.01 13.23
N GLY A 26 12.48 -2.75 12.57
CA GLY A 26 11.07 -2.42 12.47
C GLY A 26 10.40 -2.47 13.85
N THR A 27 9.46 -1.56 14.11
CA THR A 27 8.73 -1.52 15.39
C THR A 27 7.92 -2.80 15.64
N GLY A 28 7.38 -3.44 14.59
CA GLY A 28 6.71 -4.75 14.69
C GLY A 28 7.63 -5.91 15.11
N GLU A 29 8.95 -5.72 15.02
CA GLU A 29 9.96 -6.71 15.44
C GLU A 29 10.27 -6.61 16.94
N ALA A 30 9.83 -5.54 17.62
CA ALA A 30 10.19 -5.23 19.00
C ALA A 30 9.81 -6.36 19.98
N HIS A 31 8.63 -6.98 19.83
CA HIS A 31 8.22 -8.08 20.71
C HIS A 31 9.06 -9.34 20.52
N MET A 32 9.47 -9.66 19.28
CA MET A 32 10.34 -10.81 19.01
C MET A 32 11.74 -10.59 19.57
N VAL A 33 12.29 -9.38 19.39
CA VAL A 33 13.60 -9.02 19.95
C VAL A 33 13.54 -8.99 21.49
N ALA A 34 12.45 -8.48 22.08
CA ALA A 34 12.23 -8.53 23.52
C ALA A 34 12.28 -9.98 24.05
N ALA A 35 11.59 -10.91 23.40
CA ALA A 35 11.59 -12.33 23.78
C ALA A 35 12.98 -12.97 23.68
N ALA A 36 13.74 -12.65 22.62
CA ALA A 36 15.12 -13.12 22.45
C ALA A 36 16.03 -12.61 23.58
N LEU A 37 15.91 -11.32 23.95
CA LEU A 37 16.68 -10.73 25.05
C LEU A 37 16.34 -11.34 26.41
N GLU A 38 15.07 -11.63 26.69
CA GLU A 38 14.71 -12.31 27.94
C GLU A 38 15.25 -13.72 28.01
N LYS A 39 15.16 -14.48 26.92
CA LYS A 39 15.74 -15.82 26.85
C LYS A 39 17.24 -15.77 27.10
N LEU A 40 17.94 -14.80 26.52
CA LEU A 40 19.37 -14.59 26.72
C LEU A 40 19.71 -14.27 28.19
N ALA A 41 18.91 -13.41 28.84
CA ALA A 41 19.09 -13.07 30.26
C ALA A 41 18.87 -14.28 31.18
N GLN A 42 17.93 -15.18 30.85
CA GLN A 42 17.66 -16.39 31.62
C GLN A 42 18.65 -17.54 31.37
N THR A 43 19.41 -17.49 30.27
CA THR A 43 20.33 -18.58 29.90
C THR A 43 21.63 -18.45 30.69
N ALA A 44 21.95 -19.44 31.52
CA ALA A 44 23.13 -19.42 32.39
C ALA A 44 24.45 -19.88 31.72
N ARG A 45 24.38 -20.36 30.46
CA ARG A 45 25.52 -20.89 29.70
C ARG A 45 25.79 -20.02 28.47
N ASN A 46 26.94 -20.24 27.84
CA ASN A 46 27.24 -19.65 26.55
C ASN A 46 26.11 -19.90 25.56
N HIS A 47 25.62 -18.82 24.96
CA HIS A 47 24.50 -18.85 24.04
C HIS A 47 24.66 -17.79 22.98
N LYS A 48 24.40 -18.18 21.73
CA LYS A 48 24.33 -17.26 20.60
C LYS A 48 22.98 -17.42 19.91
N GLN A 49 22.28 -16.31 19.72
CA GLN A 49 21.06 -16.23 18.93
C GLN A 49 21.21 -15.11 17.91
N THR A 50 20.90 -15.41 16.65
CA THR A 50 20.85 -14.40 15.58
C THR A 50 19.38 -14.18 15.22
N TYR A 51 18.93 -12.93 15.32
CA TYR A 51 17.66 -12.49 14.76
C TYR A 51 17.91 -11.95 13.36
N ILE A 52 17.21 -12.49 12.36
CA ILE A 52 17.20 -11.96 11.00
C ILE A 52 16.04 -10.98 10.93
N LYS A 53 16.35 -9.71 10.64
CA LYS A 53 15.34 -8.67 10.47
C LYS A 53 14.47 -9.03 9.25
N THR A 54 13.16 -8.98 9.42
CA THR A 54 12.18 -8.98 8.33
C THR A 54 12.18 -7.63 7.60
N THR A 55 12.64 -6.57 8.27
CA THR A 55 12.86 -5.25 7.67
C THR A 55 14.31 -5.05 7.22
N THR A 56 14.56 -4.22 6.21
CA THR A 56 15.92 -3.92 5.73
C THR A 56 16.54 -2.68 6.41
N VAL A 57 16.02 -2.33 7.59
CA VAL A 57 16.32 -1.08 8.27
C VAL A 57 17.70 -1.14 8.91
N GLY A 58 18.53 -0.16 8.57
CA GLY A 58 19.87 0.04 9.11
C GLY A 58 20.99 -0.44 8.19
N GLY A 59 22.19 -0.54 8.76
CA GLY A 59 23.40 -0.97 8.04
C GLY A 59 23.51 -2.49 7.85
N GLY A 60 22.62 -3.30 8.44
CA GLY A 60 22.61 -4.75 8.34
C GLY A 60 21.23 -5.39 8.57
N ASN A 61 21.07 -6.64 8.15
CA ASN A 61 19.81 -7.39 8.23
C ASN A 61 19.76 -8.39 9.40
N LYS A 62 20.69 -8.30 10.35
CA LYS A 62 20.80 -9.22 11.49
C LYS A 62 21.09 -8.47 12.77
N ILE A 63 20.61 -9.02 13.88
CA ILE A 63 20.98 -8.63 15.23
C ILE A 63 21.46 -9.91 15.95
N ASP A 64 22.71 -9.91 16.37
CA ASP A 64 23.32 -10.99 17.12
C ASP A 64 23.24 -10.71 18.62
N PHE A 65 22.82 -11.73 19.36
CA PHE A 65 22.75 -11.76 20.81
C PHE A 65 23.69 -12.85 21.30
N VAL A 66 24.72 -12.47 22.06
CA VAL A 66 25.74 -13.40 22.54
C VAL A 66 25.87 -13.27 24.05
N ARG A 67 25.82 -14.39 24.77
CA ARG A 67 26.26 -14.50 26.16
C ARG A 67 27.52 -15.35 26.19
N ALA A 68 28.60 -14.80 26.73
CA ALA A 68 29.87 -15.49 26.91
C ALA A 68 29.90 -16.25 28.25
N ASP A 69 30.88 -17.16 28.41
CA ASP A 69 31.02 -18.01 29.60
C ASP A 69 31.33 -17.22 30.89
N ASP A 70 31.92 -16.03 30.75
CA ASP A 70 32.18 -15.10 31.85
C ASP A 70 30.93 -14.30 32.28
N GLY A 71 29.78 -14.56 31.65
CA GLY A 71 28.52 -13.86 31.90
C GLY A 71 28.36 -12.54 31.13
N THR A 72 29.34 -12.14 30.33
CA THR A 72 29.27 -10.94 29.49
C THR A 72 28.20 -11.13 28.40
N ILE A 73 27.30 -10.14 28.27
CA ILE A 73 26.28 -10.14 27.22
C ILE A 73 26.63 -9.09 26.17
N THR A 74 26.58 -9.46 24.90
CA THR A 74 26.82 -8.57 23.76
C THR A 74 25.63 -8.58 22.82
N ILE A 75 25.18 -7.38 22.42
CA ILE A 75 24.22 -7.17 21.33
C ILE A 75 24.96 -6.51 20.18
N ALA A 76 24.91 -7.09 18.98
CA ALA A 76 25.57 -6.52 17.80
C ALA A 76 24.63 -6.46 16.60
N GLY A 77 24.65 -5.35 15.86
CA GLY A 77 23.84 -5.11 14.68
C GLY A 77 24.17 -3.74 14.07
N ASP A 78 23.94 -3.53 12.78
CA ASP A 78 24.15 -2.22 12.13
C ASP A 78 25.55 -1.59 12.37
N ARG A 79 26.59 -2.43 12.45
CA ARG A 79 27.97 -2.06 12.77
C ARG A 79 28.17 -1.49 14.19
N GLN A 80 27.17 -1.61 15.04
CA GLN A 80 27.21 -1.29 16.46
C GLN A 80 27.34 -2.57 17.28
N THR A 81 28.11 -2.49 18.37
CA THR A 81 28.26 -3.57 19.34
C THR A 81 28.15 -2.98 20.73
N TYR A 82 27.19 -3.46 21.52
CA TYR A 82 26.97 -3.03 22.88
C TYR A 82 27.23 -4.19 23.84
N ILE A 83 28.20 -3.99 24.73
CA ILE A 83 28.42 -4.86 25.88
C ILE A 83 27.43 -4.43 26.95
N CYS A 84 26.67 -5.36 27.49
CA CYS A 84 25.55 -5.12 28.39
C CYS A 84 25.65 -6.01 29.64
N THR A 85 25.14 -5.50 30.74
CA THR A 85 24.88 -6.30 31.94
C THR A 85 23.51 -6.97 31.86
N GLU A 86 23.30 -8.04 32.64
CA GLU A 86 22.00 -8.71 32.68
C GLU A 86 20.83 -7.78 33.10
N PRO A 87 20.98 -6.87 34.10
CA PRO A 87 19.96 -5.87 34.40
C PRO A 87 19.62 -4.97 33.21
N GLU A 88 20.62 -4.51 32.45
CA GLU A 88 20.40 -3.66 31.27
C GLU A 88 19.62 -4.39 30.16
N ILE A 89 19.89 -5.69 29.98
CA ILE A 89 19.17 -6.53 29.02
C ILE A 89 17.73 -6.74 29.43
N ARG A 90 17.46 -7.02 30.72
CA ARG A 90 16.10 -7.18 31.24
C ARG A 90 15.31 -5.87 31.13
N GLU A 91 15.93 -4.74 31.42
CA GLU A 91 15.31 -3.43 31.26
C GLU A 91 15.01 -3.12 29.78
N LEU A 92 15.95 -3.41 28.88
CA LEU A 92 15.77 -3.25 27.43
C LEU A 92 14.63 -4.14 26.91
N ALA A 93 14.60 -5.41 27.31
CA ALA A 93 13.52 -6.33 26.95
C ALA A 93 12.16 -5.84 27.46
N LYS A 94 12.10 -5.32 28.69
CA LYS A 94 10.88 -4.72 29.25
C LYS A 94 10.44 -3.48 28.47
N LYS A 95 11.37 -2.60 28.10
CA LYS A 95 11.07 -1.41 27.26
C LYS A 95 10.50 -1.82 25.90
N LEU A 96 11.13 -2.79 25.22
CA LEU A 96 10.67 -3.30 23.93
C LEU A 96 9.32 -4.02 24.01
N ARG A 97 9.10 -4.82 25.06
CA ARG A 97 7.81 -5.49 25.29
C ARG A 97 6.67 -4.49 25.51
N ASN A 98 6.95 -3.42 26.22
CA ASN A 98 5.97 -2.39 26.57
C ASN A 98 5.91 -1.25 25.55
N MET A 99 6.55 -1.43 24.38
CA MET A 99 6.37 -0.47 23.30
C MET A 99 4.89 -0.43 22.92
N PRO A 100 4.29 0.77 22.76
CA PRO A 100 2.95 0.87 22.24
C PRO A 100 2.89 0.14 20.90
N GLN A 101 1.86 -0.68 20.73
CA GLN A 101 1.56 -1.22 19.40
C GLN A 101 1.28 -0.02 18.50
N LEU A 102 1.93 0.02 17.34
CA LEU A 102 1.60 1.00 16.33
C LEU A 102 0.17 0.72 15.88
N GLU A 103 -0.75 1.59 16.27
CA GLU A 103 -2.12 1.57 15.77
C GLU A 103 -2.09 1.98 14.30
N VAL A 104 -2.23 1.00 13.42
CA VAL A 104 -2.51 1.25 12.01
C VAL A 104 -3.99 1.60 11.93
N ALA A 105 -4.31 2.79 11.43
CA ALA A 105 -5.70 3.18 11.20
C ALA A 105 -6.38 2.16 10.27
N PRO A 106 -7.69 1.92 10.42
CA PRO A 106 -8.40 0.98 9.55
C PRO A 106 -8.29 1.43 8.08
N PRO A 107 -8.30 0.49 7.12
CA PRO A 107 -8.17 0.80 5.68
C PRO A 107 -9.10 1.92 5.17
N SER A 108 -10.31 2.01 5.74
CA SER A 108 -11.32 3.03 5.43
C SER A 108 -10.89 4.46 5.74
N ASP A 109 -9.92 4.65 6.63
CA ASP A 109 -9.46 5.97 7.04
C ASP A 109 -8.42 6.53 6.07
N TYR A 110 -7.72 5.65 5.35
CA TYR A 110 -6.75 6.06 4.33
C TYR A 110 -7.40 6.35 2.98
N VAL A 111 -8.50 5.68 2.66
CA VAL A 111 -9.23 5.87 1.40
C VAL A 111 -10.73 5.90 1.67
N GLN A 112 -11.35 7.04 1.39
CA GLN A 112 -12.77 7.27 1.60
C GLN A 112 -13.47 7.52 0.27
N LYS A 113 -14.63 6.88 0.10
CA LYS A 113 -15.56 7.24 -0.98
C LYS A 113 -16.17 8.62 -0.69
N ILE A 114 -16.13 9.50 -1.68
CA ILE A 114 -16.71 10.84 -1.62
C ILE A 114 -17.78 10.99 -2.71
N ALA A 115 -18.66 11.98 -2.55
CA ALA A 115 -19.62 12.33 -3.59
C ALA A 115 -18.87 12.64 -4.90
N PRO A 116 -19.24 12.01 -6.03
CA PRO A 116 -18.56 12.23 -7.30
C PRO A 116 -18.61 13.70 -7.73
N ASN A 117 -17.46 14.27 -8.09
CA ASN A 117 -17.37 15.59 -8.69
C ASN A 117 -16.24 15.61 -9.73
N ASP A 118 -16.53 16.01 -10.97
CA ASP A 118 -15.58 16.00 -12.09
C ASP A 118 -14.82 14.66 -12.25
N GLY A 119 -15.53 13.54 -12.11
CA GLY A 119 -14.97 12.18 -12.18
C GLY A 119 -14.14 11.74 -10.96
N MET A 120 -13.89 12.64 -10.00
CA MET A 120 -13.23 12.32 -8.74
C MET A 120 -14.24 11.71 -7.76
N CYS A 121 -13.94 10.54 -7.22
CA CYS A 121 -14.87 9.79 -6.35
C CYS A 121 -14.22 9.17 -5.12
N LEU A 122 -12.90 9.27 -4.98
CA LEU A 122 -12.15 8.77 -3.83
C LEU A 122 -11.27 9.88 -3.25
N LEU A 123 -11.17 9.94 -1.93
CA LEU A 123 -10.24 10.77 -1.18
C LEU A 123 -9.19 9.87 -0.54
N LEU A 124 -7.93 10.08 -0.88
CA LEU A 124 -6.81 9.44 -0.19
C LEU A 124 -6.26 10.42 0.85
N SER A 125 -6.11 9.98 2.09
CA SER A 125 -5.64 10.84 3.19
C SER A 125 -4.70 10.12 4.16
N ASN A 126 -3.69 10.84 4.65
CA ASN A 126 -2.93 10.46 5.84
C ASN A 126 -2.25 11.69 6.46
N GLY A 127 -2.14 11.74 7.79
CA GLY A 127 -1.38 12.78 8.50
C GLY A 127 -1.82 14.21 8.19
N GLY A 128 -3.12 14.44 7.97
CA GLY A 128 -3.68 15.75 7.63
C GLY A 128 -3.46 16.20 6.18
N GLN A 129 -2.81 15.39 5.34
CA GLN A 129 -2.67 15.61 3.91
C GLN A 129 -3.65 14.72 3.15
N SER A 130 -4.15 15.21 2.01
CA SER A 130 -5.05 14.42 1.17
C SER A 130 -5.03 14.88 -0.29
N PHE A 131 -5.46 14.00 -1.19
CA PHE A 131 -5.81 14.37 -2.56
C PHE A 131 -6.92 13.47 -3.10
N ARG A 132 -7.63 13.99 -4.11
CA ARG A 132 -8.73 13.30 -4.76
C ARG A 132 -8.26 12.45 -5.93
N LEU A 133 -8.93 11.33 -6.14
CA LEU A 133 -8.65 10.33 -7.14
C LEU A 133 -9.89 10.03 -7.98
N ARG A 134 -9.69 9.86 -9.29
CA ARG A 134 -10.66 9.16 -10.15
C ARG A 134 -10.60 7.65 -9.87
N LEU A 135 -11.66 6.93 -10.19
CA LEU A 135 -11.70 5.47 -9.98
C LEU A 135 -10.56 4.72 -10.71
N PRO A 136 -10.23 5.02 -11.99
CA PRO A 136 -9.11 4.37 -12.67
C PRO A 136 -7.74 4.77 -12.11
N GLU A 137 -7.62 5.98 -11.55
CA GLU A 137 -6.39 6.45 -10.91
C GLU A 137 -6.09 5.65 -9.64
N ALA A 138 -7.10 5.39 -8.82
CA ALA A 138 -6.96 4.55 -7.64
C ALA A 138 -6.54 3.11 -7.99
N ALA A 139 -7.05 2.58 -9.10
CA ALA A 139 -6.66 1.27 -9.60
C ALA A 139 -5.17 1.21 -9.98
N LEU A 140 -4.67 2.18 -10.76
CA LEU A 140 -3.25 2.25 -11.09
C LEU A 140 -2.37 2.49 -9.87
N LEU A 141 -2.82 3.35 -8.95
CA LEU A 141 -2.10 3.65 -7.72
C LEU A 141 -1.95 2.40 -6.84
N LYS A 142 -3.02 1.58 -6.71
CA LYS A 142 -2.96 0.29 -6.01
C LYS A 142 -1.93 -0.65 -6.65
N THR A 143 -1.93 -0.75 -7.99
CA THR A 143 -0.99 -1.61 -8.72
C THR A 143 0.46 -1.16 -8.52
N ALA A 144 0.73 0.15 -8.63
CA ALA A 144 2.05 0.74 -8.43
C ALA A 144 2.56 0.59 -6.99
N ILE A 145 1.70 0.79 -5.99
CA ILE A 145 2.08 0.56 -4.59
C ILE A 145 2.40 -0.91 -4.37
N ARG A 146 1.57 -1.83 -4.86
CA ARG A 146 1.79 -3.27 -4.68
C ARG A 146 3.09 -3.74 -5.34
N SER A 147 3.42 -3.24 -6.53
CA SER A 147 4.71 -3.56 -7.18
C SER A 147 5.92 -2.95 -6.46
N SER A 148 5.73 -1.83 -5.75
CA SER A 148 6.80 -1.18 -5.00
C SER A 148 7.21 -1.90 -3.71
N ILE A 149 6.35 -2.77 -3.15
CA ILE A 149 6.57 -3.44 -1.85
C ILE A 149 7.84 -4.31 -1.87
N ASP A 150 8.16 -4.93 -3.00
CA ASP A 150 9.32 -5.81 -3.13
C ASP A 150 10.61 -5.08 -3.56
N SER A 151 10.53 -3.79 -3.91
CA SER A 151 11.68 -3.02 -4.40
C SER A 151 12.30 -2.11 -3.34
N ARG A 152 13.62 -2.15 -3.15
CA ARG A 152 14.33 -1.28 -2.18
C ARG A 152 14.26 0.22 -2.53
N TYR A 153 14.20 0.52 -3.82
CA TYR A 153 13.99 1.86 -4.35
C TYR A 153 12.94 1.77 -5.45
N PHE A 154 11.92 2.62 -5.38
CA PHE A 154 10.85 2.62 -6.36
C PHE A 154 10.46 4.06 -6.63
N ASP A 155 10.32 4.42 -7.89
CA ASP A 155 9.84 5.74 -8.30
C ASP A 155 9.11 5.59 -9.61
N GLU A 156 7.78 5.56 -9.56
CA GLU A 156 6.92 5.44 -10.72
C GLU A 156 6.11 6.71 -10.90
N THR A 157 6.14 7.25 -12.12
CA THR A 157 5.26 8.35 -12.54
C THR A 157 4.14 7.80 -13.41
N ILE A 158 2.91 7.85 -12.91
CA ILE A 158 1.69 7.50 -13.63
C ILE A 158 1.15 8.79 -14.26
N ALA A 159 1.29 8.93 -15.58
CA ALA A 159 0.80 10.07 -16.34
C ALA A 159 -0.51 9.72 -17.05
N ILE A 160 -1.58 10.48 -16.76
CA ILE A 160 -2.90 10.29 -17.35
C ILE A 160 -3.38 11.68 -17.79
N GLY A 161 -3.31 11.92 -19.10
CA GLY A 161 -3.52 13.25 -19.67
C GLY A 161 -2.56 14.28 -19.08
N GLN A 162 -3.10 15.34 -18.48
CA GLN A 162 -2.31 16.37 -17.79
C GLN A 162 -2.02 16.04 -16.32
N ARG A 163 -2.74 15.07 -15.72
CA ARG A 163 -2.53 14.66 -14.33
C ARG A 163 -1.35 13.71 -14.23
N LYS A 164 -0.56 13.90 -13.17
CA LYS A 164 0.56 13.04 -12.82
C LYS A 164 0.40 12.58 -11.38
N LEU A 165 0.45 11.27 -11.18
CA LEU A 165 0.56 10.65 -9.87
C LEU A 165 1.97 10.07 -9.76
N ILE A 166 2.61 10.29 -8.63
CA ILE A 166 3.96 9.75 -8.37
C ILE A 166 3.89 8.85 -7.16
N VAL A 167 4.38 7.62 -7.31
CA VAL A 167 4.57 6.65 -6.23
C VAL A 167 6.07 6.49 -6.03
N SER A 168 6.57 7.07 -4.95
CA SER A 168 7.99 6.96 -4.60
C SER A 168 8.15 6.21 -3.29
N ARG A 169 8.98 5.17 -3.27
CA ARG A 169 9.46 4.52 -2.06
C ARG A 169 10.84 5.07 -1.74
N THR A 170 10.89 5.99 -0.77
CA THR A 170 12.13 6.70 -0.40
C THR A 170 13.03 5.89 0.52
N SER A 171 12.47 4.88 1.20
CA SER A 171 13.21 3.89 1.98
C SER A 171 12.36 2.63 2.11
N ASP A 172 12.92 1.58 2.68
CA ASP A 172 12.19 0.35 2.98
C ASP A 172 10.98 0.55 3.90
N LEU A 173 10.98 1.64 4.66
CA LEU A 173 9.91 2.00 5.58
C LEU A 173 8.98 3.11 5.10
N LYS A 174 9.23 3.77 3.97
CA LYS A 174 8.52 5.00 3.61
C LYS A 174 8.08 5.06 2.16
N TRP A 175 6.81 5.36 2.00
CA TRP A 175 6.15 5.66 0.74
C TRP A 175 5.69 7.10 0.72
N GLN A 176 5.80 7.71 -0.45
CA GLN A 176 5.35 9.04 -0.75
C GLN A 176 4.50 8.99 -2.01
N LEU A 177 3.24 9.42 -1.87
CA LEU A 177 2.29 9.51 -2.96
C LEU A 177 2.05 10.98 -3.27
N ARG A 178 2.21 11.38 -4.53
CA ARG A 178 2.06 12.78 -4.94
C ARG A 178 1.03 12.93 -6.04
N SER A 179 0.24 13.99 -5.96
CA SER A 179 -0.67 14.44 -7.01
C SER A 179 -0.63 15.97 -7.06
N GLY A 180 -0.06 16.54 -8.13
CA GLY A 180 0.21 17.98 -8.19
C GLY A 180 1.11 18.44 -7.03
N GLU A 181 0.64 19.42 -6.26
CA GLU A 181 1.34 19.94 -5.07
C GLU A 181 1.10 19.09 -3.81
N SER A 182 0.06 18.24 -3.81
CA SER A 182 -0.31 17.43 -2.66
C SER A 182 0.62 16.23 -2.50
N THR A 183 1.04 15.97 -1.27
CA THR A 183 1.90 14.83 -0.92
C THR A 183 1.35 14.13 0.32
N VAL A 184 1.02 12.85 0.18
CA VAL A 184 0.61 11.99 1.30
C VAL A 184 1.70 10.94 1.53
N LYS A 185 2.05 10.71 2.80
CA LYS A 185 3.14 9.81 3.19
C LYS A 185 2.57 8.63 3.97
N PHE A 186 3.19 7.47 3.79
CA PHE A 186 2.86 6.24 4.49
C PHE A 186 4.12 5.53 4.94
N THR A 187 4.01 4.85 6.07
CA THR A 187 5.02 3.95 6.61
C THR A 187 4.80 2.52 6.10
N ALA A 188 5.79 1.64 6.28
CA ALA A 188 5.65 0.20 6.01
C ALA A 188 4.49 -0.45 6.78
N PHE A 189 4.09 0.11 7.91
CA PHE A 189 2.98 -0.44 8.72
C PHE A 189 1.61 -0.05 8.16
N GLU A 190 1.54 1.08 7.46
CA GLU A 190 0.28 1.59 6.90
C GLU A 190 0.08 1.16 5.45
N ILE A 191 1.14 0.77 4.73
CA ILE A 191 1.08 0.55 3.28
C ILE A 191 0.15 -0.60 2.89
N GLU A 192 0.12 -1.69 3.66
CA GLU A 192 -0.81 -2.80 3.43
C GLU A 192 -2.26 -2.38 3.66
N ALA A 193 -2.52 -1.62 4.74
CA ALA A 193 -3.83 -1.08 5.03
C ALA A 193 -4.28 -0.07 3.96
N LEU A 194 -3.35 0.71 3.39
CA LEU A 194 -3.64 1.57 2.24
C LEU A 194 -3.98 0.75 0.99
N VAL A 195 -3.25 -0.33 0.69
CA VAL A 195 -3.56 -1.21 -0.45
C VAL A 195 -4.96 -1.80 -0.31
N THR A 196 -5.33 -2.25 0.89
CA THR A 196 -6.69 -2.68 1.21
C THR A 196 -7.69 -1.53 1.10
N GLY A 197 -7.34 -0.33 1.56
CA GLY A 197 -8.19 0.86 1.47
C GLY A 197 -8.51 1.24 0.03
N LEU A 198 -7.51 1.25 -0.85
CA LEU A 198 -7.69 1.47 -2.29
C LEU A 198 -8.58 0.40 -2.91
N HIS A 199 -8.39 -0.87 -2.55
CA HIS A 199 -9.24 -1.96 -3.02
C HIS A 199 -10.70 -1.77 -2.60
N ASN A 200 -10.93 -1.51 -1.31
CA ASN A 200 -12.26 -1.31 -0.75
C ASN A 200 -12.94 -0.06 -1.32
N GLY A 201 -12.20 1.04 -1.51
CA GLY A 201 -12.72 2.24 -2.15
C GLY A 201 -13.18 1.98 -3.60
N ILE A 202 -12.38 1.23 -4.38
CA ILE A 202 -12.77 0.82 -5.73
C ILE A 202 -14.03 -0.05 -5.67
N LEU A 203 -14.04 -1.04 -4.77
CA LEU A 203 -15.17 -1.94 -4.59
C LEU A 203 -16.45 -1.17 -4.23
N ASP A 204 -16.40 -0.25 -3.28
CA ASP A 204 -17.55 0.51 -2.80
C ASP A 204 -18.18 1.35 -3.91
N VAL A 205 -17.37 1.96 -4.77
CA VAL A 205 -17.85 2.73 -5.92
C VAL A 205 -18.50 1.79 -6.96
N LEU A 206 -17.88 0.66 -7.27
CA LEU A 206 -18.45 -0.33 -8.19
C LEU A 206 -19.75 -0.93 -7.65
N MET A 207 -19.84 -1.15 -6.34
CA MET A 207 -21.03 -1.70 -5.71
C MET A 207 -22.19 -0.72 -5.70
N ASP A 208 -21.97 0.60 -5.65
CA ASP A 208 -23.03 1.58 -5.85
C ASP A 208 -23.66 1.45 -7.23
N LEU A 209 -22.83 1.30 -8.27
CA LEU A 209 -23.30 1.05 -9.63
C LEU A 209 -24.09 -0.27 -9.71
N VAL A 210 -23.55 -1.37 -9.17
CA VAL A 210 -24.23 -2.67 -9.22
C VAL A 210 -25.56 -2.63 -8.46
N LYS A 211 -25.61 -1.98 -7.29
CA LYS A 211 -26.86 -1.78 -6.53
C LYS A 211 -27.85 -0.92 -7.30
N SER A 212 -27.38 0.08 -8.06
CA SER A 212 -28.23 0.91 -8.90
C SER A 212 -28.95 0.12 -10.01
N PHE A 213 -28.49 -1.08 -10.35
CA PHE A 213 -29.18 -1.93 -11.31
C PHE A 213 -30.46 -2.56 -10.77
N GLY A 214 -30.59 -2.66 -9.44
CA GLY A 214 -31.71 -3.38 -8.81
C GLY A 214 -31.62 -4.89 -9.01
N SER A 215 -32.65 -5.59 -8.54
CA SER A 215 -32.80 -7.05 -8.67
C SER A 215 -34.05 -7.43 -9.48
N ASP A 216 -34.62 -6.46 -10.19
CA ASP A 216 -35.82 -6.62 -11.02
C ASP A 216 -35.44 -7.05 -12.45
N ASP A 217 -36.46 -7.35 -13.26
CA ASP A 217 -36.29 -7.72 -14.68
C ASP A 217 -35.65 -6.59 -15.52
N ILE A 218 -35.48 -5.39 -14.95
CA ILE A 218 -34.85 -4.22 -15.58
C ILE A 218 -33.33 -4.20 -15.34
N SER A 219 -32.83 -4.94 -14.35
CA SER A 219 -31.39 -5.06 -14.05
C SER A 219 -30.57 -5.48 -15.28
N ASP A 220 -31.05 -6.45 -16.04
CA ASP A 220 -30.44 -6.91 -17.29
C ASP A 220 -30.34 -5.80 -18.36
N ILE A 221 -31.34 -4.92 -18.43
CA ILE A 221 -31.36 -3.79 -19.36
C ILE A 221 -30.29 -2.77 -18.96
N ARG A 222 -30.16 -2.48 -17.66
CA ARG A 222 -29.17 -1.53 -17.14
C ARG A 222 -27.74 -2.04 -17.35
N VAL A 223 -27.50 -3.33 -17.12
CA VAL A 223 -26.22 -3.98 -17.44
C VAL A 223 -25.91 -3.88 -18.93
N LYS A 224 -26.87 -4.21 -19.81
CA LYS A 224 -26.70 -4.06 -21.27
C LYS A 224 -26.41 -2.62 -21.67
N SER A 225 -27.04 -1.64 -21.02
CA SER A 225 -26.79 -0.21 -21.28
C SER A 225 -25.35 0.18 -20.97
N VAL A 226 -24.77 -0.27 -19.85
CA VAL A 226 -23.36 0.02 -19.52
C VAL A 226 -22.42 -0.65 -20.51
N LEU A 227 -22.70 -1.90 -20.91
CA LEU A 227 -21.90 -2.61 -21.91
C LEU A 227 -21.91 -1.91 -23.27
N GLN A 228 -23.10 -1.49 -23.74
CA GLN A 228 -23.25 -0.75 -24.99
C GLN A 228 -22.53 0.60 -24.92
N ARG A 229 -22.60 1.30 -23.78
CA ARG A 229 -21.88 2.56 -23.59
C ARG A 229 -20.37 2.36 -23.71
N ILE A 230 -19.80 1.39 -23.00
CA ILE A 230 -18.37 1.08 -23.11
C ILE A 230 -17.99 0.72 -24.55
N GLU A 231 -18.78 -0.12 -25.22
CA GLU A 231 -18.49 -0.53 -26.59
C GLU A 231 -18.51 0.65 -27.57
N GLN A 232 -19.61 1.42 -27.58
CA GLN A 232 -19.82 2.51 -28.54
C GLN A 232 -18.88 3.68 -28.28
N ASP A 233 -18.73 4.10 -27.02
CA ASP A 233 -17.89 5.25 -26.69
C ASP A 233 -16.40 4.90 -26.81
N THR A 234 -16.00 3.64 -26.59
CA THR A 234 -14.66 3.20 -26.98
C THR A 234 -14.45 3.36 -28.48
N LEU A 235 -15.38 2.89 -29.33
CA LEU A 235 -15.23 3.07 -30.79
C LEU A 235 -15.15 4.54 -31.19
N LYS A 236 -15.85 5.45 -30.48
CA LYS A 236 -15.72 6.91 -30.67
C LYS A 236 -14.41 7.49 -30.16
N VAL A 237 -13.75 6.89 -29.17
CA VAL A 237 -12.40 7.33 -28.78
C VAL A 237 -11.40 7.03 -29.89
N PHE A 238 -11.57 5.90 -30.57
CA PHE A 238 -10.60 5.42 -31.55
C PHE A 238 -10.88 5.84 -33.00
N ILE A 239 -12.04 6.44 -33.32
CA ILE A 239 -12.64 6.95 -34.60
C ILE A 239 -12.17 6.34 -35.94
N GLU A 240 -10.88 6.06 -36.18
CA GLU A 240 -10.32 5.49 -37.41
C GLU A 240 -9.20 4.44 -37.18
N ASP A 241 -8.92 4.04 -35.94
CA ASP A 241 -7.87 3.05 -35.64
C ASP A 241 -8.34 1.62 -35.98
N LYS A 242 -7.51 0.88 -36.74
CA LYS A 242 -7.82 -0.50 -37.14
C LYS A 242 -7.96 -1.46 -35.94
N SER A 243 -7.33 -1.14 -34.81
CA SER A 243 -7.40 -1.94 -33.57
C SER A 243 -8.67 -1.65 -32.74
N ALA A 244 -9.42 -0.59 -33.06
CA ALA A 244 -10.56 -0.11 -32.28
C ALA A 244 -11.58 -1.21 -31.95
N LYS A 245 -11.96 -2.01 -32.96
CA LYS A 245 -12.94 -3.10 -32.78
C LYS A 245 -12.45 -4.18 -31.82
N GLY A 246 -11.16 -4.52 -31.89
CA GLY A 246 -10.56 -5.51 -30.99
C GLY A 246 -10.52 -5.01 -29.55
N ILE A 247 -10.09 -3.76 -29.36
CA ILE A 247 -10.02 -3.11 -28.05
C ILE A 247 -11.42 -2.95 -27.45
N ALA A 248 -12.38 -2.42 -28.21
CA ALA A 248 -13.77 -2.27 -27.75
C ALA A 248 -14.35 -3.61 -27.29
N LYS A 249 -14.18 -4.68 -28.08
CA LYS A 249 -14.65 -6.02 -27.72
C LYS A 249 -14.01 -6.55 -26.43
N GLU A 250 -12.71 -6.33 -26.25
CA GLU A 250 -11.99 -6.74 -25.05
C GLU A 250 -12.44 -5.94 -23.81
N LEU A 251 -12.58 -4.61 -23.93
CA LEU A 251 -13.08 -3.76 -22.85
C LEU A 251 -14.53 -4.07 -22.49
N THR A 252 -15.40 -4.37 -23.46
CA THR A 252 -16.77 -4.81 -23.22
C THR A 252 -16.80 -6.17 -22.51
N LYS A 253 -15.93 -7.12 -22.90
CA LYS A 253 -15.81 -8.42 -22.23
C LYS A 253 -15.38 -8.27 -20.77
N ARG A 254 -14.40 -7.41 -20.50
CA ARG A 254 -13.95 -7.08 -19.13
C ARG A 254 -15.04 -6.36 -18.34
N THR A 255 -15.73 -5.42 -18.96
CA THR A 255 -16.86 -4.72 -18.34
C THR A 255 -17.93 -5.72 -17.92
N LYS A 256 -18.30 -6.68 -18.78
CA LYS A 256 -19.29 -7.71 -18.46
C LYS A 256 -18.88 -8.52 -17.23
N SER A 257 -17.59 -8.82 -17.06
CA SER A 257 -17.09 -9.55 -15.91
C SER A 257 -17.02 -8.68 -14.64
N ILE A 258 -17.15 -7.36 -14.74
CA ILE A 258 -17.20 -6.43 -13.61
C ILE A 258 -18.65 -6.15 -13.19
N VAL A 259 -19.57 -5.95 -14.14
CA VAL A 259 -20.98 -5.58 -13.86
C VAL A 259 -21.96 -6.75 -13.92
N GLY A 260 -21.53 -7.93 -14.38
CA GLY A 260 -22.40 -9.10 -14.58
C GLY A 260 -23.07 -9.62 -13.31
N ILE A 261 -24.24 -10.23 -13.46
CA ILE A 261 -24.99 -10.86 -12.37
C ILE A 261 -24.28 -12.16 -11.95
N GLY A 262 -24.03 -12.35 -10.65
CA GLY A 262 -23.41 -13.56 -10.10
C GLY A 262 -21.91 -13.48 -9.79
N GLU A 263 -21.25 -12.36 -10.06
CA GLU A 263 -19.84 -12.18 -9.70
C GLU A 263 -19.67 -11.74 -8.24
N PHE A 264 -18.70 -12.36 -7.55
CA PHE A 264 -18.33 -11.98 -6.18
C PHE A 264 -17.84 -10.52 -6.14
N ALA A 265 -18.25 -9.79 -5.10
CA ALA A 265 -17.96 -8.36 -4.96
C ALA A 265 -16.45 -8.06 -5.12
N ASP A 266 -15.61 -8.72 -4.32
CA ASP A 266 -14.15 -8.58 -4.32
C ASP A 266 -13.51 -8.82 -5.71
N VAL A 267 -13.99 -9.85 -6.42
CA VAL A 267 -13.52 -10.22 -7.76
C VAL A 267 -13.80 -9.11 -8.78
N ARG A 268 -14.86 -8.31 -8.60
CA ARG A 268 -15.17 -7.18 -9.50
C ARG A 268 -14.10 -6.09 -9.42
N ALA A 269 -13.62 -5.78 -8.22
CA ALA A 269 -12.60 -4.76 -8.02
C ALA A 269 -11.28 -5.19 -8.69
N ASP A 270 -10.84 -6.43 -8.49
CA ASP A 270 -9.62 -6.94 -9.16
C ASP A 270 -9.76 -6.93 -10.69
N ARG A 271 -10.91 -7.34 -11.24
CA ARG A 271 -11.16 -7.28 -12.70
C ARG A 271 -11.16 -5.86 -13.25
N PHE A 272 -11.68 -4.90 -12.49
CA PHE A 272 -11.62 -3.48 -12.86
C PHE A 272 -10.17 -2.96 -12.85
N ILE A 273 -9.39 -3.34 -11.83
CA ILE A 273 -7.97 -2.98 -11.72
C ILE A 273 -7.17 -3.57 -12.89
N ASP A 274 -7.44 -4.82 -13.26
CA ASP A 274 -6.81 -5.47 -14.42
C ASP A 274 -7.18 -4.79 -15.73
N MET A 275 -8.43 -4.33 -15.87
CA MET A 275 -8.87 -3.57 -17.05
C MET A 275 -8.13 -2.22 -17.16
N CYS A 276 -7.99 -1.49 -16.05
CA CYS A 276 -7.24 -0.22 -16.02
C CYS A 276 -5.76 -0.44 -16.32
N SER A 277 -5.17 -1.49 -15.73
CA SER A 277 -3.77 -1.86 -15.96
C SER A 277 -3.53 -2.30 -17.41
N TYR A 278 -4.48 -3.00 -18.04
CA TYR A 278 -4.43 -3.33 -19.47
C TYR A 278 -4.39 -2.06 -20.34
N VAL A 279 -5.30 -1.12 -20.10
CA VAL A 279 -5.34 0.14 -20.87
C VAL A 279 -4.03 0.91 -20.71
N PHE A 280 -3.57 1.08 -19.47
CA PHE A 280 -2.37 1.85 -19.17
C PHE A 280 -1.09 1.22 -19.73
N ALA A 281 -0.96 -0.12 -19.67
CA ALA A 281 0.26 -0.81 -20.05
C ALA A 281 0.33 -1.24 -21.53
N LYS A 282 -0.81 -1.38 -22.22
CA LYS A 282 -0.85 -1.96 -23.58
C LYS A 282 -1.28 -0.98 -24.66
N LEU A 283 -1.94 0.12 -24.32
CA LEU A 283 -2.44 1.08 -25.30
C LEU A 283 -1.53 2.30 -25.40
N ASP A 284 -1.60 3.00 -26.53
CA ASP A 284 -0.89 4.26 -26.72
C ASP A 284 -1.40 5.31 -25.71
N THR A 285 -0.45 6.06 -25.14
CA THR A 285 -0.66 7.16 -24.19
C THR A 285 -1.76 8.15 -24.61
N LYS A 286 -1.93 8.43 -25.90
CA LYS A 286 -2.98 9.33 -26.40
C LYS A 286 -4.40 8.84 -26.11
N TRP A 287 -4.59 7.53 -25.90
CA TRP A 287 -5.88 6.92 -25.63
C TRP A 287 -6.19 6.74 -24.15
N ILE A 288 -5.19 6.92 -23.27
CA ILE A 288 -5.35 6.64 -21.84
C ILE A 288 -6.36 7.59 -21.19
N GLU A 289 -6.17 8.90 -21.33
CA GLU A 289 -7.06 9.91 -20.70
C GLU A 289 -8.52 9.77 -21.18
N PRO A 290 -8.83 9.71 -22.49
CA PRO A 290 -10.21 9.57 -22.95
C PRO A 290 -10.88 8.26 -22.47
N LEU A 291 -10.13 7.15 -22.41
CA LEU A 291 -10.67 5.89 -21.88
C LEU A 291 -10.88 5.95 -20.37
N PHE A 292 -10.01 6.64 -19.64
CA PHE A 292 -10.13 6.79 -18.20
C PHE A 292 -11.31 7.71 -17.83
N ASP A 293 -11.56 8.74 -18.62
CA ASP A 293 -12.78 9.57 -18.51
C ASP A 293 -14.04 8.76 -18.82
N LEU A 294 -14.00 7.91 -19.85
CA LEU A 294 -15.08 6.96 -20.12
C LEU A 294 -15.31 6.04 -18.92
N PHE A 295 -14.26 5.46 -18.34
CA PHE A 295 -14.40 4.56 -17.18
C PHE A 295 -14.95 5.29 -15.96
N ALA A 296 -14.43 6.49 -15.65
CA ALA A 296 -14.94 7.31 -14.57
C ALA A 296 -16.44 7.63 -14.77
N SER A 297 -16.85 7.93 -16.00
CA SER A 297 -18.25 8.26 -16.29
C SER A 297 -19.20 7.05 -16.37
N ALA A 298 -18.68 5.87 -16.69
CA ALA A 298 -19.47 4.65 -16.89
C ALA A 298 -19.59 3.81 -15.62
N PHE A 299 -18.56 3.80 -14.77
CA PHE A 299 -18.51 2.98 -13.55
C PHE A 299 -18.86 3.74 -12.26
N VAL A 300 -18.86 5.07 -12.30
CA VAL A 300 -19.28 5.89 -11.16
C VAL A 300 -20.73 6.29 -11.38
N ALA A 301 -21.62 5.82 -10.49
CA ALA A 301 -23.01 6.24 -10.53
C ALA A 301 -23.10 7.75 -10.26
N ALA A 302 -23.83 8.47 -11.11
CA ALA A 302 -24.27 9.83 -10.76
C ALA A 302 -25.25 9.71 -9.60
N LEU A 303 -24.97 10.40 -8.48
CA LEU A 303 -25.91 10.54 -7.36
C LEU A 303 -27.15 11.32 -7.79
#